data_AF-A0A7S3ULD4-F1
#
_entry.id   AF-A0A7S3ULD4-F1
#
_cell.length_a   1.000
_cell.length_b   1.000
_cell.length_c   1.000
_cell.angle_alpha   90.00
_cell.angle_beta   90.00
_cell.angle_gamma   90.00
#
_symmetry.space_group_name_H-M   'P 1'
#
loop_
_entity.id
_entity.type
_entity.pdbx_description
1 polymer ?
#
loop_
_entity_poly.entity_id
_entity_poly.type
_entity_poly.pdbx_seq_one_letter_code
_entity_poly.pdbx_strand_id
1 'polypeptide(L)'
;MGHTILGGTMSFLLIFRANQAYARYWQGRTFTTHLFVEMRDMVMFCCLHTRGGQGKARWQWRSDSTTFTIAEKTHYDDEHDRLASVFLANVVRLTCALGVCFKMHSRVCSDGYCCGKIGPYAKWMTDWDRLRLRGLLRKDEWEQVTTALGILEPKEHMPRRRNDMSERASLLSKFDDEAEPPSDQEGQDFLVNLVPSMRPFVVILFHIKCEVYKYMNDSQYNEMPWALKERFVPTIAKHCSSIYFAYEMVNQSMMTPLPLPYVHLNKTLLCAFLMSFPCQLDFKLGWYANTVIP
;
A
#
# COMPACT_ATOMS: atom_id res chain seq x y z
N MET A 1 9.19 46.73 20.63
CA MET A 1 8.16 45.97 21.38
C MET A 1 7.23 45.17 20.47
N GLY A 2 6.58 45.78 19.47
CA GLY A 2 5.62 45.05 18.59
C GLY A 2 6.21 43.82 17.88
N HIS A 3 7.43 43.90 17.35
CA HIS A 3 8.10 42.78 16.69
C HIS A 3 8.46 41.64 17.63
N THR A 4 8.84 41.94 18.87
CA THR A 4 9.12 40.92 19.89
C THR A 4 7.86 40.11 20.21
N ILE A 5 6.70 40.80 20.30
CA ILE A 5 5.41 40.15 20.52
C ILE A 5 5.03 39.29 19.31
N LEU A 6 5.17 39.84 18.09
CA LEU A 6 4.82 39.15 16.86
C LEU A 6 5.74 37.95 16.57
N GLY A 7 7.04 38.08 16.84
CA GLY A 7 8.00 36.99 16.75
C GLY A 7 7.73 35.89 17.78
N GLY A 8 7.32 36.26 19.00
CA GLY A 8 6.91 35.31 20.04
C GLY A 8 5.67 34.52 19.65
N THR A 9 4.61 35.20 19.20
CA THR A 9 3.38 34.52 18.74
C THR A 9 3.62 33.68 17.48
N MET A 10 4.45 34.13 16.55
CA MET A 10 4.86 33.35 15.38
C MET A 10 5.61 32.08 15.75
N SER A 11 6.61 32.19 16.62
CA SER A 11 7.39 31.04 17.09
C SER A 11 6.48 30.01 17.76
N PHE A 12 5.55 30.47 18.60
CA PHE A 12 4.53 29.63 19.21
C PHE A 12 3.69 28.90 18.15
N LEU A 13 3.07 29.62 17.22
CA LEU A 13 2.23 29.00 16.18
C LEU A 13 2.99 28.00 15.30
N LEU A 14 4.25 28.29 14.97
CA LEU A 14 5.11 27.38 14.21
C LEU A 14 5.42 26.10 14.98
N ILE A 15 5.71 26.19 16.28
CA ILE A 15 5.93 25.02 17.15
C ILE A 15 4.67 24.15 17.20
N PHE A 16 3.49 24.73 17.41
CA PHE A 16 2.23 23.97 17.43
C PHE A 16 1.99 23.27 16.10
N ARG A 17 2.24 23.95 14.97
CA ARG A 17 2.12 23.35 13.65
C ARG A 17 3.13 22.21 13.45
N ALA A 18 4.39 22.41 13.81
CA ALA A 18 5.43 21.40 13.68
C ALA A 18 5.08 20.15 14.50
N ASN A 19 4.60 20.34 15.74
CA ASN A 19 4.14 19.25 16.59
C ASN A 19 2.96 18.48 15.99
N GLN A 20 1.97 19.17 15.41
CA GLN A 20 0.84 18.51 14.73
C GLN A 20 1.28 17.73 13.48
N ALA A 21 2.15 18.31 12.66
CA ALA A 21 2.70 17.65 11.48
C ALA A 21 3.53 16.41 11.87
N TYR A 22 4.34 16.54 12.92
CA TYR A 22 5.15 15.45 13.48
C TYR A 22 4.26 14.32 14.02
N ALA A 23 3.25 14.64 14.83
CA ALA A 23 2.31 13.64 15.35
C ALA A 23 1.61 12.86 14.22
N ARG A 24 1.18 13.57 13.16
CA ARG A 24 0.57 12.95 11.97
C ARG A 24 1.55 12.04 11.21
N TYR A 25 2.79 12.48 11.04
CA TYR A 25 3.83 11.67 10.41
C TYR A 25 4.04 10.36 11.18
N TRP A 26 4.16 10.42 12.51
CA TRP A 26 4.32 9.23 13.35
C TRP A 26 3.11 8.31 13.31
N GLN A 27 1.91 8.87 13.27
CA GLN A 27 0.68 8.09 13.11
C GLN A 27 0.69 7.30 11.79
N GLY A 28 0.97 7.97 10.67
CA GLY A 28 1.07 7.31 9.36
C GLY A 28 2.14 6.22 9.31
N ARG A 29 3.33 6.50 9.86
CA ARG A 29 4.42 5.51 9.97
C ARG A 29 4.03 4.31 10.83
N THR A 30 3.38 4.54 11.97
CA THR A 30 2.97 3.49 12.91
C THR A 30 1.99 2.53 12.25
N PHE A 31 0.94 3.06 11.60
CA PHE A 31 -0.05 2.22 10.93
C PHE A 31 0.50 1.53 9.68
N THR A 32 1.40 2.17 8.95
CA THR A 32 2.09 1.51 7.82
C THR A 32 2.94 0.33 8.31
N THR A 33 3.67 0.50 9.41
CA THR A 33 4.45 -0.58 10.02
C THR A 33 3.54 -1.71 10.51
N HIS A 34 2.46 -1.35 11.21
CA HIS A 34 1.46 -2.30 11.70
C HIS A 34 0.84 -3.13 10.56
N LEU A 35 0.51 -2.49 9.43
CA LEU A 35 0.01 -3.18 8.23
C LEU A 35 0.95 -4.29 7.77
N PHE A 36 2.25 -4.01 7.63
CA PHE A 36 3.23 -5.01 7.18
C PHE A 36 3.50 -6.10 8.23
N VAL A 37 3.48 -5.75 9.52
CA VAL A 37 3.58 -6.72 10.62
C VAL A 37 2.42 -7.70 10.58
N GLU A 38 1.18 -7.21 10.47
CA GLU A 38 -0.02 -8.06 10.40
C GLU A 38 -0.06 -8.93 9.14
N MET A 39 0.38 -8.39 7.99
CA MET A 39 0.53 -9.19 6.76
C MET A 39 1.53 -10.34 6.94
N ARG A 40 2.69 -10.05 7.55
CA ARG A 40 3.73 -11.06 7.83
C ARG A 40 3.21 -12.11 8.81
N ASP A 41 2.58 -11.68 9.90
CA ASP A 41 2.09 -12.55 10.96
C ASP A 41 0.95 -13.44 10.47
N MET A 42 0.07 -12.93 9.60
CA MET A 42 -0.95 -13.73 8.91
C MET A 42 -0.32 -14.84 8.05
N VAL A 43 0.69 -14.52 7.25
CA VAL A 43 1.38 -15.52 6.41
C VAL A 43 2.09 -16.56 7.27
N MET A 44 2.80 -16.15 8.32
CA MET A 44 3.45 -17.07 9.25
C MET A 44 2.44 -17.99 9.93
N PHE A 45 1.31 -17.43 10.37
CA PHE A 45 0.21 -18.18 10.98
C PHE A 45 -0.34 -19.25 10.02
N CYS A 46 -0.59 -18.90 8.75
CA CYS A 46 -0.99 -19.86 7.73
C CYS A 46 0.07 -20.96 7.54
N CYS A 47 1.35 -20.60 7.39
CA CYS A 47 2.44 -21.58 7.22
C CYS A 47 2.53 -22.59 8.37
N LEU A 48 2.35 -22.12 9.61
CA LEU A 48 2.42 -22.94 10.82
C LEU A 48 1.20 -23.84 10.99
N HIS A 49 -0.01 -23.33 10.71
CA HIS A 49 -1.24 -24.02 11.04
C HIS A 49 -1.87 -24.81 9.89
N THR A 50 -1.45 -24.61 8.64
CA THR A 50 -1.88 -25.45 7.52
C THR A 50 -1.28 -26.85 7.66
N ARG A 51 -2.15 -27.85 7.79
CA ARG A 51 -1.76 -29.26 7.76
C ARG A 51 -1.61 -29.73 6.32
N GLY A 52 -0.52 -30.44 6.06
CA GLY A 52 -0.31 -31.18 4.82
C GLY A 52 -0.69 -32.65 5.00
N GLY A 53 -0.34 -33.46 4.01
CA GLY A 53 -0.49 -34.89 4.02
C GLY A 53 0.65 -35.61 4.74
N GLN A 54 0.92 -36.85 4.32
CA GLN A 54 1.89 -37.71 4.97
C GLN A 54 3.32 -37.19 4.87
N GLY A 55 3.69 -36.60 3.73
CA GLY A 55 5.02 -36.05 3.49
C GLY A 55 5.33 -34.91 4.44
N LYS A 56 4.44 -33.92 4.55
CA LYS A 56 4.62 -32.79 5.50
C LYS A 56 4.57 -33.24 6.95
N ALA A 57 3.71 -34.19 7.31
CA ALA A 57 3.68 -34.74 8.67
C ALA A 57 5.03 -35.38 9.04
N ARG A 58 5.56 -36.27 8.18
CA ARG A 58 6.87 -36.91 8.40
C ARG A 58 8.00 -35.90 8.47
N TRP A 59 7.99 -34.88 7.61
CA TRP A 59 8.98 -33.80 7.63
C TRP A 59 8.97 -33.04 8.97
N GLN A 60 7.79 -32.71 9.50
CA GLN A 60 7.67 -32.03 10.79
C GLN A 60 8.14 -32.89 11.97
N TRP A 61 7.86 -34.19 11.95
CA TRP A 61 8.27 -35.10 13.02
C TRP A 61 9.76 -35.47 12.99
N ARG A 62 10.43 -35.34 11.82
CA ARG A 62 11.82 -35.75 11.62
C ARG A 62 12.78 -34.61 11.32
N SER A 63 12.38 -33.34 11.48
CA SER A 63 13.26 -32.20 11.20
C SER A 63 14.57 -32.22 12.01
N ASP A 64 14.56 -32.88 13.17
CA ASP A 64 15.74 -32.99 14.05
C ASP A 64 16.68 -34.15 13.66
N SER A 65 16.26 -35.02 12.73
CA SER A 65 17.07 -36.12 12.24
C SER A 65 17.84 -35.67 10.99
N THR A 66 19.18 -35.64 11.09
CA THR A 66 20.09 -35.30 9.99
C THR A 66 19.96 -36.21 8.76
N THR A 67 19.23 -37.30 8.87
CA THR A 67 19.08 -38.33 7.84
C THR A 67 17.94 -38.08 6.86
N PHE A 68 16.96 -37.23 7.15
CA PHE A 68 15.78 -37.10 6.28
C PHE A 68 16.03 -36.10 5.15
N THR A 69 16.17 -36.60 3.93
CA THR A 69 16.50 -35.76 2.75
C THR A 69 15.25 -35.20 2.06
N ILE A 70 15.41 -34.13 1.27
CA ILE A 70 14.31 -33.58 0.44
C ILE A 70 13.81 -34.63 -0.56
N ALA A 71 14.69 -35.46 -1.11
CA ALA A 71 14.31 -36.52 -2.05
C ALA A 71 13.39 -37.56 -1.39
N GLU A 72 13.66 -37.94 -0.14
CA GLU A 72 12.79 -38.83 0.63
C GLU A 72 11.45 -38.20 0.96
N LYS A 73 11.42 -36.88 1.24
CA LYS A 73 10.15 -36.16 1.42
C LYS A 73 9.29 -36.27 0.17
N THR A 74 9.84 -36.00 -1.02
CA THR A 74 9.11 -36.04 -2.28
C THR A 74 8.54 -37.42 -2.60
N HIS A 75 9.16 -38.50 -2.11
CA HIS A 75 8.59 -39.85 -2.23
C HIS A 75 7.28 -40.04 -1.45
N TYR A 76 7.04 -39.24 -0.41
CA TYR A 76 5.83 -39.28 0.41
C TYR A 76 4.87 -38.12 0.14
N ASP A 77 5.17 -37.24 -0.82
CA ASP A 77 4.27 -36.16 -1.19
C ASP A 77 2.98 -36.76 -1.78
N ASP A 78 1.86 -36.47 -1.15
CA ASP A 78 0.53 -36.89 -1.59
C ASP A 78 -0.28 -35.70 -2.16
N GLU A 79 -1.49 -35.97 -2.63
CA GLU A 79 -2.38 -34.93 -3.15
C GLU A 79 -2.70 -33.86 -2.09
N HIS A 80 -2.69 -34.22 -0.82
CA HIS A 80 -2.97 -33.32 0.28
C HIS A 80 -1.82 -32.34 0.54
N ASP A 81 -0.58 -32.81 0.43
CA ASP A 81 0.63 -31.97 0.45
C ASP A 81 0.64 -30.99 -0.73
N ARG A 82 0.21 -31.44 -1.91
CA ARG A 82 0.05 -30.57 -3.09
C ARG A 82 -0.99 -29.47 -2.84
N LEU A 83 -2.18 -29.82 -2.33
CA LEU A 83 -3.25 -28.87 -2.05
C LEU A 83 -2.86 -27.86 -0.96
N ALA A 84 -2.22 -28.31 0.11
CA ALA A 84 -1.70 -27.44 1.16
C ALA A 84 -0.62 -26.48 0.63
N SER A 85 0.26 -26.96 -0.25
CA SER A 85 1.29 -26.14 -0.89
C SER A 85 0.68 -25.08 -1.81
N VAL A 86 -0.35 -25.45 -2.58
CA VAL A 86 -1.10 -24.50 -3.44
C VAL A 86 -1.77 -23.42 -2.59
N PHE A 87 -2.41 -23.79 -1.48
CA PHE A 87 -3.01 -22.81 -0.55
C PHE A 87 -1.97 -21.81 -0.04
N LEU A 88 -0.84 -22.29 0.48
CA LEU A 88 0.21 -21.43 1.02
C LEU A 88 0.81 -20.53 -0.07
N ALA A 89 1.06 -21.08 -1.26
CA ALA A 89 1.52 -20.31 -2.41
C ALA A 89 0.53 -19.19 -2.77
N ASN A 90 -0.77 -19.48 -2.78
CA ASN A 90 -1.81 -18.47 -3.04
C ASN A 90 -1.86 -17.39 -1.95
N VAL A 91 -1.80 -17.75 -0.68
CA VAL A 91 -1.81 -16.78 0.43
C VAL A 91 -0.59 -15.86 0.38
N VAL A 92 0.61 -16.43 0.17
CA VAL A 92 1.85 -15.64 0.03
C VAL A 92 1.75 -14.71 -1.18
N ARG A 93 1.36 -15.25 -2.34
CA ARG A 93 1.17 -14.49 -3.59
C ARG A 93 0.22 -13.32 -3.42
N LEU A 94 -0.97 -13.55 -2.85
CA LEU A 94 -1.98 -12.52 -2.60
C LEU A 94 -1.51 -11.50 -1.55
N THR A 95 -0.77 -11.93 -0.53
CA THR A 95 -0.19 -11.02 0.46
C THR A 95 0.88 -10.11 -0.17
N CYS A 96 1.73 -10.64 -1.04
CA CYS A 96 2.65 -9.82 -1.84
C CYS A 96 1.89 -8.84 -2.74
N ALA A 97 0.82 -9.31 -3.39
CA ALA A 97 -0.04 -8.46 -4.21
C ALA A 97 -0.67 -7.33 -3.37
N LEU A 98 -1.09 -7.61 -2.14
CA LEU A 98 -1.63 -6.62 -1.21
C LEU A 98 -0.61 -5.52 -0.89
N GLY A 99 0.67 -5.89 -0.69
CA GLY A 99 1.75 -4.93 -0.47
C GLY A 99 2.04 -4.03 -1.69
N VAL A 100 2.06 -4.62 -2.90
CA VAL A 100 2.17 -3.83 -4.15
C VAL A 100 0.97 -2.91 -4.32
N CYS A 101 -0.22 -3.41 -4.01
CA CYS A 101 -1.45 -2.64 -4.09
C CYS A 101 -1.50 -1.49 -3.10
N PHE A 102 -0.99 -1.67 -1.88
CA PHE A 102 -0.86 -0.60 -0.90
C PHE A 102 0.07 0.52 -1.40
N LYS A 103 1.22 0.15 -1.97
CA LYS A 103 2.14 1.09 -2.60
C LYS A 103 1.48 1.84 -3.76
N MET A 104 0.80 1.12 -4.65
CA MET A 104 0.05 1.70 -5.77
C MET A 104 -1.02 2.69 -5.27
N HIS A 105 -1.80 2.30 -4.26
CA HIS A 105 -2.81 3.16 -3.63
C HIS A 105 -2.20 4.44 -3.08
N SER A 106 -1.04 4.36 -2.40
CA SER A 106 -0.39 5.56 -1.87
C SER A 106 0.04 6.55 -2.96
N ARG A 107 0.45 6.07 -4.14
CA ARG A 107 0.77 6.92 -5.29
C ARG A 107 -0.48 7.60 -5.86
N VAL A 108 -1.56 6.84 -6.04
CA VAL A 108 -2.83 7.39 -6.55
C VAL A 108 -3.47 8.35 -5.53
N CYS A 109 -3.32 8.11 -4.23
CA CYS A 109 -3.82 9.00 -3.19
C CYS A 109 -3.10 10.35 -3.16
N SER A 110 -1.79 10.39 -3.45
CA SER A 110 -1.01 11.64 -3.41
C SER A 110 -1.62 12.70 -4.33
N ASP A 111 -1.95 12.30 -5.56
CA ASP A 111 -2.33 13.25 -6.61
C ASP A 111 -3.79 13.04 -7.08
N GLY A 112 -4.19 11.77 -7.23
CA GLY A 112 -5.42 11.37 -7.92
C GLY A 112 -6.70 11.58 -7.13
N TYR A 113 -6.81 11.02 -5.92
CA TYR A 113 -8.09 11.06 -5.19
C TYR A 113 -8.44 12.43 -4.61
N CYS A 114 -7.46 13.31 -4.42
CA CYS A 114 -7.70 14.68 -3.97
C CYS A 114 -8.09 15.62 -5.13
N CYS A 115 -7.53 15.41 -6.33
CA CYS A 115 -7.69 16.33 -7.45
C CYS A 115 -8.51 15.77 -8.63
N GLY A 116 -8.89 14.49 -8.59
CA GLY A 116 -9.58 13.80 -9.70
C GLY A 116 -8.69 13.51 -10.91
N LYS A 117 -7.38 13.72 -10.80
CA LYS A 117 -6.42 13.56 -11.89
C LYS A 117 -5.03 13.20 -11.38
N ILE A 118 -4.28 12.41 -12.15
CA ILE A 118 -2.87 12.09 -11.90
C ILE A 118 -2.03 12.51 -13.11
N GLY A 119 -0.81 13.02 -12.85
CA GLY A 119 0.13 13.38 -13.91
C GLY A 119 0.78 12.16 -14.58
N PRO A 120 1.52 12.36 -15.69
CA PRO A 120 2.19 11.30 -16.45
C PRO A 120 3.15 10.46 -15.60
N TYR A 121 3.96 11.10 -14.76
CA TYR A 121 4.90 10.41 -13.89
C TYR A 121 4.21 9.46 -12.89
N ALA A 122 3.15 9.96 -12.22
CA ALA A 122 2.37 9.16 -11.27
C ALA A 122 1.65 8.00 -11.96
N LYS A 123 1.14 8.21 -13.19
CA LYS A 123 0.56 7.16 -14.02
C LYS A 123 1.58 6.10 -14.40
N TRP A 124 2.78 6.49 -14.86
CA TRP A 124 3.86 5.58 -15.21
C TRP A 124 4.29 4.71 -14.03
N MET A 125 4.45 5.33 -12.86
CA MET A 125 4.74 4.61 -11.61
C MET A 125 3.62 3.63 -11.21
N THR A 126 2.37 4.03 -11.42
CA THR A 126 1.18 3.18 -11.17
C THR A 126 1.13 2.01 -12.15
N ASP A 127 1.47 2.22 -13.42
CA ASP A 127 1.53 1.17 -14.45
C ASP A 127 2.64 0.14 -14.16
N TRP A 128 3.75 0.56 -13.54
CA TRP A 128 4.78 -0.36 -13.05
C TRP A 128 4.26 -1.28 -11.93
N ASP A 129 3.51 -0.73 -10.98
CA ASP A 129 2.92 -1.53 -9.90
C ASP A 129 1.82 -2.46 -10.45
N ARG A 130 1.05 -2.00 -11.44
CA ARG A 130 0.08 -2.81 -12.22
C ARG A 130 0.76 -3.99 -12.91
N LEU A 131 1.91 -3.78 -13.57
CA LEU A 131 2.65 -4.87 -14.21
C LEU A 131 3.09 -5.94 -13.19
N ARG A 132 3.57 -5.51 -12.02
CA ARG A 132 3.92 -6.42 -10.91
C ARG A 132 2.70 -7.20 -10.41
N LEU A 133 1.57 -6.52 -10.22
CA LEU A 133 0.30 -7.14 -9.85
C LEU A 133 -0.16 -8.15 -10.89
N ARG A 134 0.01 -7.87 -12.18
CA ARG A 134 -0.37 -8.82 -13.25
C ARG A 134 0.42 -10.12 -13.19
N GLY A 135 1.69 -10.07 -12.76
CA GLY A 135 2.53 -11.25 -12.53
C GLY A 135 2.16 -12.02 -11.26
N LEU A 136 1.53 -11.34 -10.30
CA LEU A 136 1.09 -11.95 -9.04
C LEU A 136 -0.35 -12.46 -9.10
N LEU A 137 -1.24 -11.86 -9.89
CA LEU A 137 -2.68 -12.16 -9.88
C LEU A 137 -3.10 -13.10 -11.01
N ARG A 138 -4.13 -13.92 -10.73
CA ARG A 138 -4.85 -14.65 -11.76
C ARG A 138 -5.63 -13.69 -12.64
N LYS A 139 -6.13 -14.16 -13.78
CA LYS A 139 -6.84 -13.33 -14.76
C LYS A 139 -8.09 -12.67 -14.16
N ASP A 140 -8.92 -13.47 -13.52
CA ASP A 140 -10.16 -13.05 -12.86
C ASP A 140 -9.91 -12.06 -11.72
N GLU A 141 -8.91 -12.33 -10.90
CA GLU A 141 -8.46 -11.43 -9.83
C GLU A 141 -7.95 -10.09 -10.40
N TRP A 142 -7.17 -10.15 -11.50
CA TRP A 142 -6.63 -8.98 -12.19
C TRP A 142 -7.71 -8.07 -12.76
N GLU A 143 -8.74 -8.63 -13.39
CA GLU A 143 -9.84 -7.87 -13.96
C GLU A 143 -10.62 -7.10 -12.88
N GLN A 144 -10.86 -7.74 -11.73
CA GLN A 144 -11.54 -7.10 -10.59
C GLN A 144 -10.69 -5.97 -9.99
N VAL A 145 -9.39 -6.21 -9.79
CA VAL A 145 -8.43 -5.21 -9.27
C VAL A 145 -8.31 -4.02 -10.23
N THR A 146 -8.26 -4.27 -11.54
CA THR A 146 -8.17 -3.21 -12.56
C THR A 146 -9.44 -2.38 -12.61
N THR A 147 -10.61 -3.02 -12.50
CA THR A 147 -11.91 -2.34 -12.44
C THR A 147 -12.01 -1.45 -11.20
N ALA A 148 -11.47 -1.91 -10.07
CA ALA A 148 -11.44 -1.18 -8.80
C ALA A 148 -10.48 0.03 -8.80
N LEU A 149 -9.47 0.08 -9.68
CA LEU A 149 -8.43 1.11 -9.69
C LEU A 149 -8.98 2.51 -10.00
N GLY A 150 -10.00 2.58 -10.86
CA GLY A 150 -10.70 3.82 -11.17
C GLY A 150 -9.93 4.82 -12.03
N ILE A 151 -8.78 4.46 -12.62
CA ILE A 151 -8.09 5.34 -13.58
C ILE A 151 -8.77 5.20 -14.94
N LEU A 152 -9.26 6.32 -15.46
CA LEU A 152 -9.95 6.39 -16.76
C LEU A 152 -8.90 6.57 -17.85
N GLU A 153 -8.58 5.48 -18.55
CA GLU A 153 -7.72 5.54 -19.73
C GLU A 153 -8.54 6.01 -20.95
N PRO A 154 -8.00 6.91 -21.80
CA PRO A 154 -8.69 7.37 -23.02
C PRO A 154 -9.12 6.17 -23.87
N LYS A 155 -10.41 6.13 -24.27
CA LYS A 155 -10.98 5.00 -25.03
C LYS A 155 -10.26 4.71 -26.34
N GLU A 156 -9.58 5.69 -26.92
CA GLU A 156 -8.79 5.55 -28.15
C GLU A 156 -7.62 4.57 -27.99
N HIS A 157 -7.16 4.33 -26.76
CA HIS A 157 -6.04 3.43 -26.48
C HIS A 157 -6.50 2.03 -26.04
N MET A 158 -7.82 1.79 -25.92
CA MET A 158 -8.32 0.45 -25.62
C MET A 158 -8.63 -0.31 -26.93
N PRO A 159 -7.90 -1.41 -27.24
CA PRO A 159 -8.21 -2.21 -28.41
C PRO A 159 -9.63 -2.78 -28.31
N ARG A 160 -10.45 -2.52 -29.34
CA ARG A 160 -11.90 -2.79 -29.40
C ARG A 160 -12.32 -4.28 -29.31
N ARG A 161 -11.40 -5.21 -29.07
CA ARG A 161 -11.68 -6.64 -28.82
C ARG A 161 -10.55 -7.22 -27.95
N ARG A 162 -10.85 -7.46 -26.68
CA ARG A 162 -9.87 -7.76 -25.63
C ARG A 162 -9.43 -9.23 -25.69
N ASN A 163 -8.39 -9.53 -26.47
CA ASN A 163 -7.56 -10.70 -26.19
C ASN A 163 -6.61 -10.33 -25.04
N ASP A 164 -6.65 -11.05 -23.92
CA ASP A 164 -5.83 -10.81 -22.71
C ASP A 164 -4.34 -10.56 -22.94
N MET A 165 -3.77 -11.28 -23.92
CA MET A 165 -2.37 -11.15 -24.31
C MET A 165 -2.05 -9.69 -24.69
N SER A 166 -3.03 -8.97 -25.24
CA SER A 166 -2.87 -7.58 -25.67
C SER A 166 -2.65 -6.60 -24.51
N GLU A 167 -3.19 -6.85 -23.31
CA GLU A 167 -3.07 -5.89 -22.19
C GLU A 167 -1.72 -6.02 -21.48
N ARG A 168 -1.25 -7.26 -21.27
CA ARG A 168 0.10 -7.47 -20.76
C ARG A 168 1.13 -6.98 -21.77
N ALA A 169 0.95 -7.28 -23.05
CA ALA A 169 1.82 -6.80 -24.11
C ALA A 169 1.79 -5.27 -24.21
N SER A 170 0.64 -4.62 -24.05
CA SER A 170 0.57 -3.15 -24.07
C SER A 170 1.17 -2.49 -22.84
N LEU A 171 1.12 -3.14 -21.67
CA LEU A 171 1.85 -2.66 -20.49
C LEU A 171 3.35 -2.85 -20.67
N LEU A 172 3.79 -4.00 -21.18
CA LEU A 172 5.21 -4.30 -21.41
C LEU A 172 5.82 -3.39 -22.49
N SER A 173 5.11 -3.16 -23.59
CA SER A 173 5.61 -2.30 -24.68
C SER A 173 5.89 -0.87 -24.22
N LYS A 174 5.17 -0.38 -23.20
CA LYS A 174 5.45 0.93 -22.59
C LYS A 174 6.78 0.98 -21.83
N PHE A 175 7.31 -0.17 -21.41
CA PHE A 175 8.54 -0.26 -20.62
C PHE A 175 9.72 -0.81 -21.41
N ASP A 176 9.47 -1.50 -22.52
CA ASP A 176 10.53 -2.02 -23.39
C ASP A 176 11.26 -0.88 -24.14
N ASP A 177 10.53 0.14 -24.58
CA ASP A 177 11.08 1.26 -25.35
C ASP A 177 11.42 2.51 -24.50
N GLU A 178 10.76 2.70 -23.36
CA GLU A 178 10.93 3.87 -22.48
C GLU A 178 11.43 3.44 -21.09
N ALA A 179 12.74 3.28 -20.95
CA ALA A 179 13.37 3.01 -19.65
C ALA A 179 13.24 4.21 -18.68
N GLU A 180 13.07 5.41 -19.23
CA GLU A 180 12.95 6.65 -18.47
C GLU A 180 11.48 7.06 -18.29
N PRO A 181 11.11 7.61 -17.12
CA PRO A 181 9.76 8.11 -16.92
C PRO A 181 9.47 9.26 -17.90
N PRO A 182 8.23 9.36 -18.43
CA PRO A 182 7.87 10.45 -19.31
C PRO A 182 8.09 11.78 -18.59
N SER A 183 8.71 12.75 -19.27
CA SER A 183 8.80 14.12 -18.78
C SER A 183 7.38 14.65 -18.52
N ASP A 184 7.20 15.48 -17.49
CA ASP A 184 5.92 16.14 -17.20
C ASP A 184 5.60 17.15 -18.32
N GLN A 185 5.11 16.66 -19.45
CA GLN A 185 4.61 17.49 -20.54
C GLN A 185 3.26 18.07 -20.10
N GLU A 186 3.14 19.39 -20.20
CA GLU A 186 1.91 20.10 -19.86
C GLU A 186 0.73 19.56 -20.68
N GLY A 187 -0.36 19.18 -20.00
CA GLY A 187 -1.64 18.80 -20.61
C GLY A 187 -1.97 17.31 -20.66
N GLN A 188 -1.07 16.41 -20.24
CA GLN A 188 -1.35 14.97 -20.18
C GLN A 188 -1.79 14.52 -18.77
N ASP A 189 -2.96 14.96 -18.33
CA ASP A 189 -3.55 14.51 -17.08
C ASP A 189 -4.45 13.28 -17.30
N PHE A 190 -4.30 12.26 -16.46
CA PHE A 190 -5.16 11.07 -16.46
C PHE A 190 -6.27 11.24 -15.44
N LEU A 191 -7.52 11.13 -15.87
CA LEU A 191 -8.68 11.27 -14.99
C LEU A 191 -8.78 10.08 -14.04
N VAL A 192 -9.06 10.37 -12.76
CA VAL A 192 -9.32 9.37 -11.72
C VAL A 192 -10.78 9.47 -11.31
N ASN A 193 -11.45 8.33 -11.33
CA ASN A 193 -12.83 8.21 -10.87
C ASN A 193 -12.90 8.50 -9.36
N LEU A 194 -13.65 9.55 -9.01
CA LEU A 194 -13.89 9.97 -7.63
C LEU A 194 -15.12 9.31 -7.00
N VAL A 195 -15.91 8.57 -7.78
CA VAL A 195 -17.07 7.83 -7.26
C VAL A 195 -16.57 6.82 -6.22
N PRO A 196 -17.27 6.66 -5.08
CA PRO A 196 -16.93 5.64 -4.10
C PRO A 196 -16.96 4.25 -4.74
N SER A 197 -15.78 3.74 -5.08
CA SER A 197 -15.58 2.39 -5.59
C SER A 197 -14.85 1.56 -4.56
N MET A 198 -15.08 0.24 -4.61
CA MET A 198 -14.22 -0.68 -3.88
C MET A 198 -12.77 -0.42 -4.29
N ARG A 199 -11.89 -0.23 -3.32
CA ARG A 199 -10.46 0.00 -3.58
C ARG A 199 -9.77 -1.31 -3.95
N PRO A 200 -8.77 -1.30 -4.84
CA PRO A 200 -8.02 -2.51 -5.23
C PRO A 200 -7.49 -3.32 -4.03
N PHE A 201 -7.08 -2.63 -2.95
CA PHE A 201 -6.59 -3.25 -1.72
C PHE A 201 -7.64 -4.15 -1.06
N VAL A 202 -8.90 -3.67 -1.01
CA VAL A 202 -10.03 -4.40 -0.41
C VAL A 202 -10.39 -5.63 -1.25
N VAL A 203 -10.30 -5.52 -2.59
CA VAL A 203 -10.52 -6.66 -3.50
C VAL A 203 -9.53 -7.78 -3.24
N ILE A 204 -8.22 -7.48 -3.14
CA ILE A 204 -7.20 -8.48 -2.86
C ILE A 204 -7.39 -9.10 -1.47
N LEU A 205 -7.71 -8.27 -0.46
CA LEU A 205 -7.99 -8.77 0.89
C LEU A 205 -9.20 -9.70 0.92
N PHE A 206 -10.23 -9.42 0.11
CA PHE A 206 -11.37 -10.32 -0.08
C PHE A 206 -10.94 -11.66 -0.72
N HIS A 207 -10.09 -11.65 -1.75
CA HIS A 207 -9.55 -12.89 -2.32
C HIS A 207 -8.74 -13.71 -1.31
N ILE A 208 -7.98 -13.08 -0.41
CA ILE A 208 -7.28 -13.78 0.67
C ILE A 208 -8.29 -14.51 1.57
N LYS A 209 -9.39 -13.84 1.95
CA LYS A 209 -10.46 -14.47 2.74
C LYS A 209 -11.10 -15.64 1.98
N CYS A 210 -11.39 -15.48 0.69
CA CYS A 210 -11.93 -16.57 -0.14
C CYS A 210 -11.00 -17.78 -0.20
N GLU A 211 -9.70 -17.58 -0.36
CA GLU A 211 -8.72 -18.68 -0.35
C GLU A 211 -8.67 -19.34 1.04
N VAL A 212 -8.77 -18.60 2.14
CA VAL A 212 -8.84 -19.18 3.49
C VAL A 212 -10.08 -20.05 3.68
N TYR A 213 -11.25 -19.57 3.25
CA TYR A 213 -12.50 -20.36 3.34
C TYR A 213 -12.51 -21.56 2.40
N LYS A 214 -11.92 -21.45 1.21
CA LYS A 214 -11.81 -22.56 0.25
C LYS A 214 -11.02 -23.75 0.82
N TYR A 215 -10.01 -23.47 1.65
CA TYR A 215 -9.15 -24.46 2.28
C TYR A 215 -9.41 -24.60 3.78
N MET A 216 -10.62 -24.23 4.23
CA MET A 216 -11.09 -24.49 5.59
C MET A 216 -11.60 -25.94 5.65
N ASN A 217 -11.15 -26.68 6.66
CA ASN A 217 -11.70 -27.99 6.96
C ASN A 217 -13.04 -27.83 7.70
N ASP A 218 -14.10 -28.41 7.13
CA ASP A 218 -15.44 -28.40 7.70
C ASP A 218 -15.46 -29.16 9.03
N SER A 219 -15.93 -28.53 10.11
CA SER A 219 -15.94 -29.14 11.44
C SER A 219 -16.94 -30.25 11.58
N GLN A 220 -17.97 -30.29 10.75
CA GLN A 220 -19.02 -31.30 10.86
C GLN A 220 -18.50 -32.69 10.49
N TYR A 221 -17.57 -32.75 9.54
CA TYR A 221 -17.06 -34.02 9.00
C TYR A 221 -15.58 -34.23 9.36
N ASN A 222 -14.76 -33.17 9.41
CA ASN A 222 -13.31 -33.22 9.65
C ASN A 222 -12.63 -34.35 8.83
N GLU A 223 -13.21 -34.66 7.67
CA GLU A 223 -12.85 -35.79 6.82
C GLU A 223 -11.53 -35.52 6.09
N MET A 224 -11.17 -34.25 5.94
CA MET A 224 -9.93 -33.84 5.30
C MET A 224 -8.80 -33.83 6.34
N PRO A 225 -7.79 -34.72 6.25
CA PRO A 225 -6.64 -34.69 7.16
C PRO A 225 -5.76 -33.43 6.95
N TRP A 226 -6.02 -32.68 5.89
CA TRP A 226 -5.26 -31.54 5.40
C TRP A 226 -6.04 -30.23 5.57
N ALA A 227 -5.43 -29.13 5.12
CA ALA A 227 -6.02 -27.79 5.16
C ALA A 227 -5.98 -27.11 6.55
N LEU A 228 -6.65 -25.96 6.66
CA LEU A 228 -6.70 -25.16 7.87
C LEU A 228 -7.88 -25.62 8.75
N LYS A 229 -7.63 -25.90 10.02
CA LYS A 229 -8.73 -26.22 10.97
C LYS A 229 -9.62 -24.99 11.19
N GLU A 230 -10.94 -25.20 11.22
CA GLU A 230 -11.93 -24.13 11.44
C GLU A 230 -11.60 -23.21 12.63
N ARG A 231 -11.14 -23.78 13.75
CA ARG A 231 -10.77 -23.00 14.95
C ARG A 231 -9.72 -21.90 14.72
N PHE A 232 -8.96 -21.98 13.63
CA PHE A 232 -7.94 -21.00 13.27
C PHE A 232 -8.46 -19.90 12.34
N VAL A 233 -9.63 -20.09 11.73
CA VAL A 233 -10.26 -19.10 10.83
C VAL A 233 -10.58 -17.79 11.54
N PRO A 234 -11.10 -17.77 12.80
CA PRO A 234 -11.29 -16.52 13.54
C PRO A 234 -9.98 -15.72 13.72
N THR A 235 -8.85 -16.40 13.92
CA THR A 235 -7.54 -15.74 14.06
C THR A 235 -7.08 -15.11 12.75
N ILE A 236 -7.24 -15.80 11.62
CA ILE A 236 -6.92 -15.23 10.30
C ILE A 236 -7.87 -14.08 9.96
N ALA A 237 -9.16 -14.22 10.27
CA ALA A 237 -10.14 -13.15 10.10
C ALA A 237 -9.77 -11.91 10.94
N LYS A 238 -9.28 -12.11 12.17
CA LYS A 238 -8.75 -11.03 13.02
C LYS A 238 -7.56 -10.34 12.35
N HIS A 239 -6.57 -11.08 11.82
CA HIS A 239 -5.46 -10.48 11.07
C HIS A 239 -5.95 -9.70 9.84
N CYS A 240 -6.87 -10.26 9.05
CA CYS A 240 -7.45 -9.55 7.90
C CYS A 240 -8.12 -8.23 8.31
N SER A 241 -8.86 -8.23 9.43
CA SER A 241 -9.49 -7.03 9.97
C SER A 241 -8.47 -6.02 10.49
N SER A 242 -7.39 -6.46 11.16
CA SER A 242 -6.28 -5.60 11.58
C SER A 242 -5.56 -4.96 10.39
N ILE A 243 -5.30 -5.73 9.33
CA ILE A 243 -4.71 -5.23 8.07
C ILE A 243 -5.61 -4.17 7.44
N TYR A 244 -6.91 -4.45 7.33
CA TYR A 244 -7.89 -3.50 6.79
C TYR A 244 -7.95 -2.21 7.63
N PHE A 245 -8.01 -2.34 8.95
CA PHE A 245 -8.03 -1.19 9.85
C PHE A 245 -6.76 -0.35 9.70
N ALA A 246 -5.58 -0.97 9.67
CA ALA A 246 -4.32 -0.26 9.47
C ALA A 246 -4.29 0.48 8.12
N TYR A 247 -4.79 -0.16 7.06
CA TYR A 247 -4.95 0.46 5.74
C TYR A 247 -5.88 1.69 5.79
N GLU A 248 -7.05 1.59 6.44
CA GLU A 248 -7.97 2.72 6.56
C GLU A 248 -7.37 3.87 7.35
N MET A 249 -6.61 3.59 8.41
CA MET A 249 -5.92 4.63 9.18
C MET A 249 -4.85 5.35 8.35
N VAL A 250 -4.11 4.63 7.49
CA VAL A 250 -3.18 5.25 6.54
C VAL A 250 -3.94 6.06 5.49
N ASN A 251 -4.99 5.48 4.89
CA ASN A 251 -5.82 6.14 3.89
C ASN A 251 -6.42 7.44 4.45
N GLN A 252 -6.98 7.41 5.66
CA GLN A 252 -7.46 8.60 6.36
C GLN A 252 -6.32 9.60 6.56
N SER A 253 -5.13 9.16 7.01
CA SER A 253 -3.95 10.02 7.18
C SER A 253 -3.44 10.63 5.87
N MET A 254 -3.77 10.07 4.72
CA MET A 254 -3.46 10.66 3.41
C MET A 254 -4.55 11.63 2.96
N MET A 255 -5.82 11.24 3.08
CA MET A 255 -6.96 11.96 2.52
C MET A 255 -7.45 13.15 3.37
N THR A 256 -7.02 13.26 4.64
CA THR A 256 -7.54 14.28 5.58
C THR A 256 -6.47 15.28 6.01
N PRO A 257 -5.84 16.06 5.11
CA PRO A 257 -4.70 16.91 5.45
C PRO A 257 -5.00 17.85 6.63
N LEU A 258 -3.95 18.36 7.28
CA LEU A 258 -4.12 19.39 8.31
C LEU A 258 -4.98 20.54 7.74
N PRO A 259 -5.89 21.13 8.53
CA PRO A 259 -6.87 22.04 7.96
C PRO A 259 -6.18 23.22 7.28
N LEU A 260 -6.53 23.42 6.01
CA LEU A 260 -5.91 24.42 5.13
C LEU A 260 -5.83 25.83 5.75
N PRO A 261 -6.86 26.33 6.49
CA PRO A 261 -6.78 27.65 7.11
C PRO A 261 -5.57 27.83 8.04
N TYR A 262 -5.20 26.80 8.81
CA TYR A 262 -4.02 26.85 9.69
C TYR A 262 -2.71 26.88 8.89
N VAL A 263 -2.68 26.17 7.77
CA VAL A 263 -1.50 26.13 6.89
C VAL A 263 -1.28 27.50 6.23
N HIS A 264 -2.34 28.09 5.70
CA HIS A 264 -2.31 29.40 5.08
C HIS A 264 -2.02 30.51 6.08
N LEU A 265 -2.68 30.52 7.25
CA LEU A 265 -2.45 31.53 8.28
C LEU A 265 -0.98 31.59 8.69
N ASN A 266 -0.39 30.44 9.03
CA ASN A 266 1.02 30.37 9.43
C ASN A 266 1.97 30.80 8.32
N LYS A 267 1.68 30.44 7.06
CA LYS A 267 2.51 30.86 5.92
C LYS A 267 2.39 32.37 5.69
N THR A 268 1.18 32.92 5.70
CA THR A 268 0.94 34.35 5.51
C THR A 268 1.57 35.17 6.62
N LEU A 269 1.43 34.76 7.88
CA LEU A 269 2.05 35.47 9.01
C LEU A 269 3.58 35.38 8.96
N LEU A 270 4.15 34.24 8.57
CA LEU A 270 5.59 34.09 8.38
C LEU A 270 6.09 35.00 7.25
N CYS A 271 5.41 35.00 6.10
CA CYS A 271 5.75 35.90 5.00
C CYS A 271 5.61 37.36 5.41
N ALA A 272 4.55 37.75 6.12
CA ALA A 272 4.36 39.11 6.60
C ALA A 272 5.45 39.53 7.60
N PHE A 273 5.83 38.63 8.51
CA PHE A 273 6.93 38.84 9.45
C PHE A 273 8.25 39.07 8.71
N LEU A 274 8.61 38.16 7.79
CA LEU A 274 9.84 38.26 6.99
C LEU A 274 9.85 39.49 6.07
N MET A 275 8.70 39.88 5.49
CA MET A 275 8.59 41.10 4.67
C MET A 275 8.66 42.38 5.51
N SER A 276 8.19 42.35 6.76
CA SER A 276 8.29 43.50 7.68
C SER A 276 9.69 43.70 8.26
N PHE A 277 10.53 42.68 8.13
CA PHE A 277 11.84 42.61 8.77
C PHE A 277 12.83 43.70 8.30
N PRO A 278 12.98 44.00 6.99
CA PRO A 278 13.89 45.05 6.52
C PRO A 278 13.58 46.44 7.08
N CYS A 279 12.30 46.71 7.39
CA CYS A 279 11.86 48.00 7.91
C CYS A 279 12.28 48.24 9.36
N GLN A 280 12.82 47.22 10.05
CA GLN A 280 13.15 47.29 11.48
C GLN A 280 14.64 47.23 11.77
N LEU A 281 15.46 47.04 10.74
CA LEU A 281 16.92 47.04 10.88
C LEU A 281 17.41 48.46 11.21
N ASP A 282 18.16 48.60 12.30
CA ASP A 282 18.86 49.84 12.59
C ASP A 282 20.09 49.96 11.68
N PHE A 283 20.01 50.83 10.67
CA PHE A 283 21.08 51.07 9.71
C PHE A 283 22.39 51.52 10.36
N LYS A 284 22.36 52.02 11.62
CA LYS A 284 23.57 52.41 12.35
C LYS A 284 24.47 51.22 12.70
N LEU A 285 23.93 50.01 12.76
CA LEU A 285 24.69 48.78 12.99
C LEU A 285 25.44 48.30 11.73
N GLY A 286 25.28 48.99 10.60
CA GLY A 286 25.96 48.67 9.35
C GLY A 286 25.68 47.24 8.88
N TRP A 287 26.70 46.56 8.34
CA TRP A 287 26.56 45.20 7.82
C TRP A 287 26.28 44.14 8.92
N TYR A 288 26.60 44.45 10.18
CA TYR A 288 26.30 43.57 11.31
C TYR A 288 24.80 43.41 11.57
N ALA A 289 24.00 44.41 11.17
CA ALA A 289 22.54 44.35 11.27
C ALA A 289 21.96 43.16 10.48
N ASN A 290 22.55 42.84 9.32
CA ASN A 290 22.09 41.76 8.43
C ASN A 290 22.59 40.36 8.83
N THR A 291 23.58 40.24 9.74
CA THR A 291 24.23 38.95 10.07
C THR A 291 23.78 38.38 11.41
N VAL A 292 23.44 39.22 12.38
CA VAL A 292 23.03 38.78 13.73
C VAL A 292 21.52 38.52 13.80
N ILE A 293 20.75 39.08 12.87
CA ILE A 293 19.31 38.95 12.82
C ILE A 293 18.94 38.44 11.41
N PRO A 294 18.92 37.12 11.19
CA PRO A 294 18.34 36.53 9.97
C PRO A 294 16.81 36.56 9.97
#